data_AF-A0A453SL10-F1
#
_entry.id   AF-A0A453SL10-F1
#
_cell.length_a   1.000
_cell.length_b   1.000
_cell.length_c   1.000
_cell.angle_alpha   90.00
_cell.angle_beta   90.00
_cell.angle_gamma   90.00
#
_symmetry.space_group_name_H-M   'P 1'
#
loop_
_entity.id
_entity.type
_entity.pdbx_description
1 polymer ?
#
loop_
_entity_poly.entity_id
_entity_poly.type
_entity_poly.pdbx_seq_one_letter_code
_entity_poly.pdbx_strand_id
1 'polypeptide(L)'
;EQKHLTMAHLFDKPCFLGPLSLHGDDIAGLHVNTHIPVLIGAQKRYEVVGDHLYKDIATFFFDVVNSSHTFATGGTSTMEHWHDPKRLVDEIKISSNEETCTTYNLLKVSRNLFRWTKEVKYADHYERLLINGIMGNQRGTQPGVMIYFLPMGPGRSKSISGGPPSGLPPKNPGGWGGPNDTFWCCYGTGKFFSTRRSDLVAATAAVVSKSKIELTIDRDRVVLKVGGHHILPGGG
;
A
#
# COMPACT_ATOMS: atom_id res chain seq x y z
N GLU A 1 -12.73 23.69 12.23
CA GLU A 1 -14.03 24.39 12.24
C GLU A 1 -15.16 23.40 11.97
N GLN A 2 -16.32 23.60 12.60
CA GLN A 2 -17.47 22.68 12.48
C GLN A 2 -17.93 22.47 11.03
N LYS A 3 -17.88 23.51 10.20
CA LYS A 3 -18.27 23.45 8.79
C LYS A 3 -17.49 22.38 7.98
N HIS A 4 -16.20 22.20 8.29
CA HIS A 4 -15.36 21.19 7.63
C HIS A 4 -15.69 19.78 8.11
N LEU A 5 -16.04 19.61 9.39
CA LEU A 5 -16.47 18.31 9.92
C LEU A 5 -17.80 17.87 9.32
N THR A 6 -18.78 18.77 9.24
CA THR A 6 -20.07 18.49 8.60
C THR A 6 -19.88 18.14 7.13
N MET A 7 -19.06 18.87 6.40
CA MET A 7 -18.76 18.57 5.00
C MET A 7 -18.06 17.21 4.85
N ALA A 8 -17.06 16.91 5.67
CA ALA A 8 -16.37 15.63 5.63
C ALA A 8 -17.34 14.45 5.88
N HIS A 9 -18.29 14.59 6.80
CA HIS A 9 -19.29 13.56 7.07
C HIS A 9 -20.18 13.26 5.85
N LEU A 10 -20.49 14.27 5.02
CA LEU A 10 -21.26 14.06 3.79
C LEU A 10 -20.52 13.23 2.74
N PHE A 11 -19.19 13.14 2.84
CA PHE A 11 -18.36 12.28 1.99
C PHE A 11 -18.10 10.90 2.60
N ASP A 12 -18.65 10.61 3.79
CA ASP A 12 -18.65 9.23 4.29
C ASP A 12 -19.40 8.36 3.29
N LYS A 13 -18.94 7.12 3.10
CA LYS A 13 -19.52 6.17 2.16
C LYS A 13 -20.22 5.05 2.93
N PRO A 14 -21.53 5.16 3.22
CA PRO A 14 -22.22 4.20 4.08
C PRO A 14 -22.23 2.78 3.53
N CYS A 15 -22.26 2.61 2.20
CA CYS A 15 -22.19 1.28 1.59
C CYS A 15 -20.86 0.56 1.78
N PHE A 16 -19.80 1.26 2.21
CA PHE A 16 -18.51 0.66 2.54
C PHE A 16 -18.26 0.66 4.05
N LEU A 17 -18.43 1.81 4.71
CA LEU A 17 -18.18 1.94 6.15
C LEU A 17 -19.26 1.26 7.01
N GLY A 18 -20.50 1.19 6.51
CA GLY A 18 -21.64 0.58 7.20
C GLY A 18 -21.44 -0.92 7.44
N PRO A 19 -21.22 -1.75 6.41
CA PRO A 19 -20.92 -3.17 6.60
C PRO A 19 -19.74 -3.42 7.54
N LEU A 20 -18.65 -2.66 7.39
CA LEU A 20 -17.48 -2.76 8.27
C LEU A 20 -17.80 -2.40 9.73
N SER A 21 -18.70 -1.45 9.97
CA SER A 21 -19.13 -1.07 11.32
C SER A 21 -19.95 -2.16 12.03
N LEU A 22 -20.51 -3.09 11.26
CA LEU A 22 -21.23 -4.26 11.75
C LEU A 22 -20.37 -5.52 11.74
N HIS A 23 -19.05 -5.36 11.53
CA HIS A 23 -18.07 -6.45 11.38
C HIS A 23 -18.44 -7.43 10.25
N GLY A 24 -19.05 -6.91 9.19
CA GLY A 24 -19.32 -7.64 7.95
C GLY A 24 -18.20 -7.47 6.92
N ASP A 25 -17.70 -8.59 6.40
CA ASP A 25 -16.77 -8.63 5.26
C ASP A 25 -17.57 -8.64 3.95
N ASP A 26 -17.80 -7.45 3.38
CA ASP A 26 -18.49 -7.24 2.10
C ASP A 26 -17.64 -6.38 1.16
N ILE A 27 -16.31 -6.58 1.18
CA ILE A 27 -15.36 -5.79 0.37
C ILE A 27 -15.08 -6.41 -1.00
N ALA A 28 -15.49 -7.66 -1.22
CA ALA A 28 -15.27 -8.35 -2.48
C ALA A 28 -15.94 -7.61 -3.65
N GLY A 29 -15.26 -7.55 -4.78
CA GLY A 29 -15.69 -6.81 -5.97
C GLY A 29 -15.50 -5.28 -5.89
N LEU A 30 -15.11 -4.73 -4.73
CA LEU A 30 -14.84 -3.30 -4.62
C LEU A 30 -13.46 -2.94 -5.18
N HIS A 31 -13.39 -1.81 -5.92
CA HIS A 31 -12.11 -1.24 -6.35
C HIS A 31 -11.33 -0.72 -5.14
N VAL A 32 -10.15 -1.29 -4.90
CA VAL A 32 -9.41 -1.13 -3.65
C VAL A 32 -8.99 0.31 -3.39
N ASN A 33 -8.25 0.91 -4.33
CA ASN A 33 -7.72 2.27 -4.18
C ASN A 33 -8.81 3.38 -4.13
N THR A 34 -10.06 3.06 -4.46
CA THR A 34 -11.20 3.97 -4.23
C THR A 34 -11.65 3.95 -2.77
N HIS A 35 -11.55 2.81 -2.09
CA HIS A 35 -12.13 2.60 -0.76
C HIS A 35 -11.13 2.78 0.38
N ILE A 36 -9.84 2.43 0.20
CA ILE A 36 -8.83 2.66 1.25
C ILE A 36 -8.71 4.15 1.62
N PRO A 37 -8.72 5.12 0.69
CA PRO A 37 -8.74 6.54 1.05
C PRO A 37 -9.94 6.96 1.89
N VAL A 38 -11.12 6.38 1.64
CA VAL A 38 -12.32 6.59 2.48
C VAL A 38 -12.05 6.09 3.89
N LEU A 39 -11.45 4.91 4.04
CA LEU A 39 -11.04 4.39 5.34
C LEU A 39 -10.02 5.29 6.04
N ILE A 40 -9.03 5.84 5.33
CA ILE A 40 -8.08 6.81 5.90
C ILE A 40 -8.79 8.09 6.35
N GLY A 41 -9.82 8.52 5.63
CA GLY A 41 -10.71 9.62 6.05
C GLY A 41 -11.44 9.31 7.37
N ALA A 42 -12.03 8.11 7.46
CA ALA A 42 -12.61 7.57 8.70
C ALA A 42 -11.58 7.55 9.85
N GLN A 43 -10.35 7.09 9.58
CA GLN A 43 -9.28 7.13 10.58
C GLN A 43 -8.98 8.56 11.04
N LYS A 44 -8.96 9.52 10.12
CA LYS A 44 -8.73 10.92 10.46
C LYS A 44 -9.84 11.50 11.33
N ARG A 45 -11.09 11.07 11.12
CA ARG A 45 -12.22 11.48 11.95
C ARG A 45 -12.06 11.02 13.40
N TYR A 46 -11.61 9.78 13.62
CA TYR A 46 -11.26 9.32 14.96
C TYR A 46 -10.17 10.20 15.59
N GLU A 47 -9.11 10.56 14.85
CA GLU A 47 -8.05 11.44 15.41
C GLU A 47 -8.54 12.83 15.81
N VAL A 48 -9.52 13.38 15.10
CA VAL A 48 -9.97 14.77 15.29
C VAL A 48 -11.10 14.86 16.31
N VAL A 49 -12.03 13.90 16.31
CA VAL A 49 -13.27 13.96 17.08
C VAL A 49 -13.30 12.92 18.22
N GLY A 50 -12.42 11.91 18.19
CA GLY A 50 -12.38 10.85 19.19
C GLY A 50 -13.48 9.79 19.03
N ASP A 51 -14.16 9.74 17.90
CA ASP A 51 -15.25 8.80 17.64
C ASP A 51 -14.73 7.35 17.47
N HIS A 52 -14.91 6.54 18.52
CA HIS A 52 -14.40 5.18 18.61
C HIS A 52 -14.98 4.22 17.56
N LEU A 53 -16.14 4.53 16.97
CA LEU A 53 -16.72 3.74 15.88
C LEU A 53 -15.74 3.64 14.71
N TYR A 54 -15.11 4.75 14.33
CA TYR A 54 -14.19 4.77 13.19
C TYR A 54 -12.85 4.11 13.49
N LYS A 55 -12.44 4.05 14.77
CA LYS A 55 -11.29 3.23 15.18
C LYS A 55 -11.60 1.74 15.02
N ASP A 56 -12.79 1.34 15.45
CA ASP A 56 -13.26 -0.05 15.37
C ASP A 56 -13.38 -0.52 13.91
N ILE A 57 -14.03 0.28 13.06
CA ILE A 57 -14.10 0.06 11.60
C ILE A 57 -12.70 -0.15 10.98
N ALA A 58 -11.74 0.73 11.31
CA ALA A 58 -10.40 0.64 10.76
C ALA A 58 -9.62 -0.59 11.25
N THR A 59 -9.86 -1.00 12.51
CA THR A 59 -9.27 -2.19 13.12
C THR A 59 -9.81 -3.44 12.44
N PHE A 60 -11.15 -3.55 12.33
CA PHE A 60 -11.82 -4.67 11.68
C PHE A 60 -11.41 -4.79 10.21
N PHE A 61 -11.41 -3.69 9.45
CA PHE A 61 -10.96 -3.69 8.05
C PHE A 61 -9.54 -4.24 7.90
N PHE A 62 -8.61 -3.83 8.77
CA PHE A 62 -7.23 -4.30 8.72
C PHE A 62 -7.17 -5.82 8.95
N ASP A 63 -7.90 -6.33 9.93
CA ASP A 63 -7.94 -7.76 10.25
C ASP A 63 -8.55 -8.58 9.10
N VAL A 64 -9.60 -8.07 8.44
CA VAL A 64 -10.16 -8.66 7.22
C VAL A 64 -9.12 -8.73 6.11
N VAL A 65 -8.55 -7.59 5.71
CA VAL A 65 -7.60 -7.55 4.57
C VAL A 65 -6.37 -8.42 4.85
N ASN A 66 -5.79 -8.33 6.05
CA ASN A 66 -4.58 -9.09 6.42
C ASN A 66 -4.83 -10.60 6.53
N SER A 67 -6.06 -11.04 6.83
CA SER A 67 -6.38 -12.47 6.99
C SER A 67 -6.84 -13.16 5.70
N SER A 68 -7.45 -12.42 4.75
CA SER A 68 -8.09 -13.05 3.58
C SER A 68 -7.71 -12.47 2.21
N HIS A 69 -7.11 -11.28 2.13
CA HIS A 69 -6.87 -10.57 0.87
C HIS A 69 -5.41 -10.11 0.69
N THR A 70 -4.46 -10.58 1.50
CA THR A 70 -3.09 -10.07 1.51
C THR A 70 -2.07 -11.07 0.96
N PHE A 71 -1.23 -10.63 0.03
CA PHE A 71 -0.08 -11.39 -0.47
C PHE A 71 1.08 -11.41 0.54
N ALA A 72 2.09 -12.24 0.27
CA ALA A 72 3.27 -12.36 1.14
C ALA A 72 4.04 -11.03 1.34
N THR A 73 3.91 -10.09 0.41
CA THR A 73 4.45 -8.72 0.47
C THR A 73 3.73 -7.82 1.48
N GLY A 74 2.55 -8.21 1.98
CA GLY A 74 1.67 -7.37 2.77
C GLY A 74 0.68 -6.55 1.93
N GLY A 75 0.85 -6.49 0.60
CA GLY A 75 -0.08 -5.81 -0.29
C GLY A 75 -1.32 -6.63 -0.64
N THR A 76 -2.24 -6.02 -1.36
CA THR A 76 -3.54 -6.61 -1.75
C THR A 76 -3.92 -6.15 -3.17
N SER A 77 -5.10 -6.55 -3.63
CA SER A 77 -5.71 -6.28 -4.94
C SER A 77 -5.16 -7.11 -6.09
N THR A 78 -6.08 -7.50 -6.98
CA THR A 78 -5.77 -8.01 -8.30
C THR A 78 -6.68 -7.33 -9.29
N MET A 79 -6.12 -6.86 -10.41
CA MET A 79 -6.82 -6.00 -11.36
C MET A 79 -7.54 -4.83 -10.67
N GLU A 80 -6.91 -4.24 -9.63
CA GLU A 80 -7.41 -3.09 -8.85
C GLU A 80 -8.60 -3.38 -7.92
N HIS A 81 -9.07 -4.62 -7.85
CA HIS A 81 -10.24 -5.02 -7.06
C HIS A 81 -9.87 -6.05 -5.99
N TRP A 82 -10.63 -6.08 -4.90
CA TRP A 82 -10.67 -7.26 -4.04
C TRP A 82 -11.52 -8.32 -4.71
N HIS A 83 -11.07 -9.57 -4.67
CA HIS A 83 -11.86 -10.73 -5.10
C HIS A 83 -12.33 -11.51 -3.87
N ASP A 84 -13.01 -12.63 -4.09
CA ASP A 84 -13.51 -13.46 -3.00
C ASP A 84 -12.40 -13.81 -1.99
N PRO A 85 -12.69 -13.75 -0.68
CA PRO A 85 -11.71 -13.95 0.36
C PRO A 85 -11.10 -15.35 0.29
N LYS A 86 -9.82 -15.48 0.68
CA LYS A 86 -9.09 -16.76 0.76
C LYS A 86 -8.92 -17.48 -0.59
N ARG A 87 -9.00 -16.75 -1.71
CA ARG A 87 -8.76 -17.28 -3.08
C ARG A 87 -7.48 -16.77 -3.75
N LEU A 88 -6.48 -16.36 -2.96
CA LEU A 88 -5.22 -15.80 -3.46
C LEU A 88 -4.48 -16.67 -4.49
N VAL A 89 -4.64 -18.00 -4.44
CA VAL A 89 -4.05 -18.92 -5.44
C VAL A 89 -4.59 -18.67 -6.85
N ASP A 90 -5.85 -18.25 -6.98
CA ASP A 90 -6.44 -17.89 -8.26
C ASP A 90 -5.93 -16.51 -8.72
N GLU A 91 -5.73 -15.59 -7.78
CA GLU A 91 -5.23 -14.24 -8.05
C GLU A 91 -3.78 -14.23 -8.57
N ILE A 92 -2.88 -15.03 -7.99
CA ILE A 92 -1.47 -15.06 -8.42
C ILE A 92 -1.26 -15.61 -9.84
N LYS A 93 -2.29 -16.23 -10.45
CA LYS A 93 -2.25 -16.64 -11.86
C LYS A 93 -2.27 -15.42 -12.79
N ILE A 94 -2.83 -14.31 -12.33
CA ILE A 94 -2.94 -13.02 -13.03
C ILE A 94 -1.64 -12.23 -12.83
N SER A 95 -1.25 -11.37 -13.79
CA SER A 95 0.00 -10.57 -13.70
C SER A 95 -0.22 -9.13 -13.20
N SER A 96 -1.46 -8.77 -12.90
CA SER A 96 -1.89 -7.45 -12.44
C SER A 96 -2.25 -7.50 -10.95
N ASN A 97 -1.32 -7.97 -10.13
CA ASN A 97 -1.49 -8.00 -8.67
C ASN A 97 -0.90 -6.74 -8.04
N GLU A 98 -1.33 -6.45 -6.82
CA GLU A 98 -0.71 -5.46 -5.94
C GLU A 98 -0.46 -4.10 -6.61
N GLU A 99 -1.55 -3.37 -6.84
CA GLU A 99 -1.48 -1.98 -7.29
C GLU A 99 -0.68 -1.11 -6.31
N THR A 100 0.28 -0.34 -6.81
CA THR A 100 1.16 0.51 -5.98
C THR A 100 0.39 1.52 -5.12
N CYS A 101 -0.67 2.15 -5.65
CA CYS A 101 -1.47 3.10 -4.87
C CYS A 101 -2.15 2.43 -3.66
N THR A 102 -2.68 1.24 -3.88
CA THR A 102 -3.31 0.41 -2.85
C THR A 102 -2.31 0.11 -1.73
N THR A 103 -1.12 -0.40 -2.07
CA THR A 103 -0.04 -0.68 -1.10
C THR A 103 0.37 0.57 -0.34
N TYR A 104 0.51 1.72 -1.02
CA TYR A 104 0.87 2.99 -0.38
C TYR A 104 -0.20 3.49 0.58
N ASN A 105 -1.48 3.35 0.24
CA ASN A 105 -2.56 3.75 1.13
C ASN A 105 -2.70 2.78 2.32
N LEU A 106 -2.44 1.49 2.15
CA LEU A 106 -2.35 0.55 3.28
C LEU A 106 -1.23 0.91 4.28
N LEU A 107 -0.09 1.45 3.82
CA LEU A 107 0.94 1.97 4.74
C LEU A 107 0.37 3.04 5.68
N LYS A 108 -0.46 3.94 5.17
CA LYS A 108 -1.11 4.98 6.00
C LYS A 108 -2.05 4.35 7.02
N VAL A 109 -2.84 3.35 6.60
CA VAL A 109 -3.76 2.62 7.48
C VAL A 109 -3.00 1.98 8.64
N SER A 110 -1.95 1.20 8.35
CA SER A 110 -1.14 0.54 9.37
C SER A 110 -0.43 1.53 10.29
N ARG A 111 0.12 2.62 9.74
CA ARG A 111 0.75 3.68 10.55
C ARG A 111 -0.22 4.32 11.53
N ASN A 112 -1.44 4.62 11.09
CA ASN A 112 -2.45 5.22 11.96
C ASN A 112 -2.88 4.26 13.07
N LEU A 113 -3.17 3.00 12.75
CA LEU A 113 -3.51 1.98 13.76
C LEU A 113 -2.38 1.78 14.77
N PHE A 114 -1.13 1.66 14.32
CA PHE A 114 0.03 1.57 15.21
C PHE A 114 0.15 2.79 16.13
N ARG A 115 -0.08 4.00 15.62
CA ARG A 115 -0.01 5.23 16.43
C ARG A 115 -1.01 5.21 17.59
N TRP A 116 -2.20 4.64 17.38
CA TRP A 116 -3.27 4.60 18.39
C TRP A 116 -3.16 3.44 19.37
N THR A 117 -2.77 2.25 18.91
CA THR A 117 -2.82 1.03 19.73
C THR A 117 -1.45 0.57 20.23
N LYS A 118 -0.37 0.97 19.54
CA LYS A 118 1.00 0.49 19.77
C LYS A 118 1.17 -1.02 19.59
N GLU A 119 0.20 -1.71 18.97
CA GLU A 119 0.29 -3.13 18.71
C GLU A 119 1.28 -3.44 17.58
N VAL A 120 2.15 -4.42 17.83
CA VAL A 120 3.26 -4.77 16.93
C VAL A 120 2.79 -5.25 15.56
N LYS A 121 1.62 -5.91 15.48
CA LYS A 121 1.06 -6.42 14.21
C LYS A 121 0.94 -5.36 13.11
N TYR A 122 0.64 -4.11 13.47
CA TYR A 122 0.53 -3.00 12.52
C TYR A 122 1.90 -2.51 12.06
N ALA A 123 2.90 -2.53 12.94
CA ALA A 123 4.27 -2.19 12.61
C ALA A 123 4.90 -3.23 11.68
N ASP A 124 4.70 -4.51 11.95
CA ASP A 124 5.17 -5.61 11.11
C ASP A 124 4.54 -5.56 9.71
N HIS A 125 3.24 -5.27 9.63
CA HIS A 125 2.55 -5.11 8.35
C HIS A 125 3.09 -3.90 7.57
N TYR A 126 3.32 -2.77 8.25
CA TYR A 126 3.91 -1.57 7.65
C TYR A 126 5.32 -1.83 7.09
N GLU A 127 6.17 -2.53 7.86
CA GLU A 127 7.52 -2.91 7.41
C GLU A 127 7.45 -3.81 6.17
N ARG A 128 6.58 -4.82 6.18
CA ARG A 128 6.41 -5.76 5.06
C ARG A 128 5.98 -5.04 3.78
N LEU A 129 4.95 -4.21 3.86
CA LEU A 129 4.48 -3.37 2.75
C LEU A 129 5.58 -2.46 2.21
N LEU A 130 6.32 -1.81 3.10
CA LEU A 130 7.36 -0.87 2.70
C LEU A 130 8.48 -1.60 1.96
N ILE A 131 9.02 -2.66 2.56
CA ILE A 131 10.19 -3.37 2.04
C ILE A 131 9.84 -4.16 0.79
N ASN A 132 8.75 -4.93 0.83
CA ASN A 132 8.44 -5.89 -0.22
C ASN A 132 7.49 -5.29 -1.27
N GLY A 133 6.51 -4.48 -0.85
CA GLY A 133 5.45 -3.97 -1.73
C GLY A 133 5.75 -2.61 -2.38
N ILE A 134 6.60 -1.76 -1.77
CA ILE A 134 6.86 -0.40 -2.28
C ILE A 134 8.28 -0.20 -2.79
N MET A 135 9.32 -0.63 -2.04
CA MET A 135 10.70 -0.37 -2.45
C MET A 135 11.04 -1.00 -3.81
N GLY A 136 10.37 -2.10 -4.15
CA GLY A 136 10.50 -2.76 -5.44
C GLY A 136 9.83 -2.06 -6.62
N ASN A 137 9.10 -0.96 -6.40
CA ASN A 137 8.25 -0.38 -7.45
C ASN A 137 8.99 0.62 -8.34
N GLN A 138 10.14 1.12 -7.88
CA GLN A 138 11.02 1.96 -8.69
C GLN A 138 12.08 1.11 -9.38
N ARG A 139 12.36 1.40 -10.65
CA ARG A 139 13.41 0.73 -11.41
C ARG A 139 14.77 1.19 -10.89
N GLY A 140 15.54 0.27 -10.30
CA GLY A 140 16.82 0.61 -9.65
C GLY A 140 17.81 1.32 -10.57
N THR A 141 17.91 0.91 -11.83
CA THR A 141 18.83 1.51 -12.81
C THR A 141 18.28 2.77 -13.49
N GLN A 142 17.02 3.13 -13.25
CA GLN A 142 16.35 4.25 -13.92
C GLN A 142 15.47 5.00 -12.90
N PRO A 143 16.04 5.95 -12.16
CA PRO A 143 15.29 6.74 -11.20
C PRO A 143 14.05 7.40 -11.81
N GLY A 144 12.93 7.38 -11.09
CA GLY A 144 11.66 7.94 -11.54
C GLY A 144 10.81 7.02 -12.42
N VAL A 145 11.37 5.91 -12.92
CA VAL A 145 10.60 4.88 -13.63
C VAL A 145 9.93 3.95 -12.63
N MET A 146 8.60 3.92 -12.64
CA MET A 146 7.77 3.19 -11.68
C MET A 146 6.93 2.11 -12.38
N ILE A 147 6.55 1.06 -11.65
CA ILE A 147 5.50 0.12 -12.06
C ILE A 147 4.11 0.55 -11.57
N TYR A 148 3.09 -0.02 -12.21
CA TYR A 148 1.71 0.04 -11.72
C TYR A 148 1.40 -1.12 -10.77
N PHE A 149 1.51 -2.34 -11.29
CA PHE A 149 1.25 -3.60 -10.58
C PHE A 149 2.55 -4.31 -10.22
N LEU A 150 2.58 -4.92 -9.04
CA LEU A 150 3.65 -5.82 -8.61
C LEU A 150 3.16 -7.28 -8.75
N PRO A 151 3.58 -8.02 -9.81
CA PRO A 151 3.08 -9.36 -10.05
C PRO A 151 3.57 -10.36 -8.98
N MET A 152 2.66 -11.20 -8.48
CA MET A 152 2.91 -12.15 -7.39
C MET A 152 3.12 -13.60 -7.86
N GLY A 153 2.74 -13.90 -9.10
CA GLY A 153 2.83 -15.25 -9.65
C GLY A 153 4.27 -15.72 -9.94
N PRO A 154 4.55 -17.03 -9.85
CA PRO A 154 5.85 -17.58 -10.21
C PRO A 154 6.15 -17.35 -11.70
N GLY A 155 7.42 -17.02 -12.02
CA GLY A 155 7.86 -16.76 -13.40
C GLY A 155 7.29 -15.47 -14.03
N ARG A 156 6.60 -14.62 -13.25
CA ARG A 156 6.12 -13.32 -13.73
C ARG A 156 7.20 -12.24 -13.60
N SER A 157 7.14 -11.24 -14.47
CA SER A 157 8.08 -10.11 -14.50
C SER A 157 7.36 -8.78 -14.31
N LYS A 158 8.01 -7.84 -13.63
CA LYS A 158 7.57 -6.44 -13.52
C LYS A 158 7.42 -5.76 -14.88
N SER A 159 8.15 -6.22 -15.90
CA SER A 159 8.06 -5.71 -17.28
C SER A 159 6.77 -6.09 -18.00
N ILE A 160 6.03 -7.09 -17.49
CA ILE A 160 4.75 -7.56 -18.05
C ILE A 160 3.57 -7.29 -17.11
N SER A 161 3.81 -6.58 -16.00
CA SER A 161 2.75 -6.14 -15.10
C SER A 161 1.64 -5.51 -15.96
N GLY A 162 0.34 -5.78 -15.76
CA GLY A 162 -0.73 -5.15 -16.57
C GLY A 162 -0.91 -5.57 -18.03
N GLY A 163 -0.04 -6.41 -18.60
CA GLY A 163 -0.23 -6.98 -19.95
C GLY A 163 -1.35 -8.03 -19.96
N PRO A 164 -2.21 -8.09 -21.00
CA PRO A 164 -3.19 -9.17 -21.12
C PRO A 164 -2.46 -10.52 -21.30
N PRO A 165 -3.07 -11.65 -20.87
CA PRO A 165 -2.49 -12.99 -21.05
C PRO A 165 -2.17 -13.36 -22.52
N SER A 166 -2.75 -12.65 -23.48
CA SER A 166 -2.68 -12.90 -24.92
C SER A 166 -1.51 -12.25 -25.66
N GLY A 167 -0.70 -11.41 -25.02
CA GLY A 167 0.48 -10.79 -25.66
C GLY A 167 0.20 -9.78 -26.78
N LEU A 168 -1.06 -9.40 -27.01
CA LEU A 168 -1.46 -8.31 -27.90
C LEU A 168 -1.26 -6.94 -27.19
N PRO A 169 -0.96 -5.85 -27.91
CA PRO A 169 -0.56 -4.58 -27.31
C PRO A 169 -1.62 -4.09 -26.31
N PRO A 170 -1.22 -3.69 -25.09
CA PRO A 170 -2.18 -3.43 -24.05
C PRO A 170 -2.84 -2.07 -24.27
N LYS A 171 -4.17 -2.05 -24.25
CA LYS A 171 -4.95 -0.87 -23.85
C LYS A 171 -4.94 -0.65 -22.32
N ASN A 172 -4.06 -1.34 -21.57
CA ASN A 172 -4.00 -1.36 -20.11
C ASN A 172 -2.60 -0.95 -19.57
N PRO A 173 -2.53 -0.34 -18.37
CA PRO A 173 -1.29 0.12 -17.77
C PRO A 173 -0.44 -1.07 -17.37
N GLY A 174 0.68 -1.26 -18.06
CA GLY A 174 1.49 -2.43 -17.82
C GLY A 174 2.96 -2.32 -18.17
N GLY A 175 3.80 -2.78 -17.26
CA GLY A 175 5.25 -2.71 -17.35
C GLY A 175 5.84 -1.55 -16.56
N TRP A 176 7.02 -1.13 -16.99
CA TRP A 176 7.69 0.06 -16.48
C TRP A 176 7.18 1.29 -17.21
N GLY A 177 6.75 2.32 -16.47
CA GLY A 177 6.30 3.58 -17.07
C GLY A 177 7.42 4.34 -17.78
N GLY A 178 7.07 5.12 -18.78
CA GLY A 178 7.95 6.08 -19.45
C GLY A 178 7.85 7.49 -18.85
N PRO A 179 8.84 8.36 -19.13
CA PRO A 179 8.93 9.68 -18.52
C PRO A 179 7.86 10.67 -19.00
N ASN A 180 7.38 10.53 -20.24
CA ASN A 180 6.55 11.54 -20.94
C ASN A 180 5.21 11.00 -21.47
N ASP A 181 4.93 9.71 -21.26
CA ASP A 181 3.80 9.00 -21.86
C ASP A 181 2.97 8.21 -20.83
N THR A 182 3.37 8.27 -19.55
CA THR A 182 2.77 7.48 -18.46
C THR A 182 2.10 8.37 -17.43
N PHE A 183 0.77 8.43 -17.49
CA PHE A 183 -0.08 9.30 -16.65
C PHE A 183 -0.96 8.48 -15.69
N TRP A 184 -0.40 7.42 -15.13
CA TRP A 184 -1.10 6.51 -14.24
C TRP A 184 -1.16 7.03 -12.81
N CYS A 185 -2.20 6.66 -12.05
CA CYS A 185 -2.31 7.00 -10.62
C CYS A 185 -1.08 6.52 -9.82
N CYS A 186 -0.58 5.31 -10.11
CA CYS A 186 0.58 4.72 -9.47
C CYS A 186 1.88 5.46 -9.76
N TYR A 187 1.98 6.12 -10.92
CA TYR A 187 3.15 6.92 -11.27
C TYR A 187 3.21 8.20 -10.44
N GLY A 188 2.06 8.84 -10.22
CA GLY A 188 1.93 9.98 -9.30
C GLY A 188 2.24 9.59 -7.85
N THR A 189 1.62 8.50 -7.37
CA THR A 189 1.85 7.99 -6.01
C THR A 189 3.30 7.56 -5.78
N GLY A 190 3.91 6.86 -6.73
CA GLY A 190 5.30 6.42 -6.65
C GLY A 190 6.28 7.59 -6.55
N LYS A 191 6.06 8.65 -7.35
CA LYS A 191 6.86 9.89 -7.23
C LYS A 191 6.67 10.56 -5.86
N PHE A 192 5.43 10.70 -5.40
CA PHE A 192 5.15 11.29 -4.09
C PHE A 192 5.80 10.51 -2.95
N PHE A 193 5.72 9.18 -2.97
CA PHE A 193 6.42 8.32 -2.02
C PHE A 193 7.93 8.57 -2.02
N SER A 194 8.57 8.59 -3.19
CA SER A 194 10.02 8.79 -3.29
C SER A 194 10.46 10.14 -2.72
N THR A 195 9.65 11.20 -2.86
CA THR A 195 9.95 12.52 -2.26
C THR A 195 9.72 12.59 -0.75
N ARG A 196 8.89 11.72 -0.18
CA ARG A 196 8.56 11.69 1.26
C ARG A 196 9.16 10.50 2.00
N ARG A 197 10.19 9.88 1.43
CA ARG A 197 10.88 8.75 2.04
C ARG A 197 11.37 9.09 3.45
N SER A 198 11.88 10.30 3.69
CA SER A 198 12.31 10.77 5.01
C SER A 198 11.20 10.77 6.07
N ASP A 199 9.99 11.21 5.73
CA ASP A 199 8.84 11.27 6.64
C ASP A 199 8.34 9.88 7.02
N LEU A 200 8.45 8.94 6.07
CA LEU A 200 8.12 7.54 6.29
C LEU A 200 9.22 6.84 7.08
N VAL A 201 10.48 7.23 6.92
CA VAL A 201 11.62 6.73 7.70
C VAL A 201 11.55 7.16 9.15
N ALA A 202 11.02 8.34 9.48
CA ALA A 202 10.77 8.69 10.89
C ALA A 202 9.71 7.77 11.54
N ALA A 203 8.68 7.37 10.78
CA ALA A 203 7.70 6.37 11.22
C ALA A 203 8.34 4.96 11.30
N THR A 204 9.19 4.62 10.34
CA THR A 204 9.97 3.38 10.31
C THR A 204 11.01 3.33 11.42
N ALA A 205 11.70 4.41 11.80
CA ALA A 205 12.71 4.41 12.86
C ALA A 205 12.10 4.11 14.24
N ALA A 206 10.86 4.53 14.47
CA ALA A 206 10.09 4.11 15.65
C ALA A 206 9.67 2.62 15.60
N VAL A 207 9.60 2.02 14.40
CA VAL A 207 9.29 0.59 14.16
C VAL A 207 10.56 -0.29 14.13
N VAL A 208 11.66 0.23 13.60
CA VAL A 208 12.92 -0.46 13.23
C VAL A 208 13.92 -0.53 14.38
N SER A 209 13.67 0.18 15.48
CA SER A 209 14.36 -0.05 16.76
C SER A 209 14.34 -1.52 17.23
N LYS A 210 13.56 -2.41 16.60
CA LYS A 210 13.48 -3.84 16.91
C LYS A 210 14.04 -4.81 15.85
N SER A 211 14.25 -4.42 14.59
CA SER A 211 14.56 -5.37 13.48
C SER A 211 16.04 -5.49 13.09
N LYS A 212 17.02 -4.92 13.83
CA LYS A 212 18.46 -4.87 13.45
C LYS A 212 18.72 -4.24 12.07
N ILE A 213 17.75 -3.53 11.52
CA ILE A 213 17.88 -2.80 10.26
C ILE A 213 18.30 -1.37 10.61
N GLU A 214 19.42 -0.89 10.08
CA GLU A 214 19.82 0.51 10.15
C GLU A 214 19.62 1.12 8.76
N LEU A 215 18.66 2.04 8.64
CA LEU A 215 18.40 2.76 7.40
C LEU A 215 18.91 4.20 7.54
N THR A 216 19.99 4.53 6.84
CA THR A 216 20.55 5.88 6.78
C THR A 216 20.25 6.48 5.41
N ILE A 217 19.60 7.65 5.37
CA ILE A 217 19.33 8.38 4.13
C ILE A 217 20.02 9.73 4.19
N ASP A 218 20.91 9.98 3.23
CA ASP A 218 21.44 11.31 2.90
C ASP A 218 20.81 11.77 1.57
N ARG A 219 20.91 13.06 1.23
CA ARG A 219 20.33 13.68 0.03
C ARG A 219 20.56 12.88 -1.25
N ASP A 220 21.69 12.17 -1.34
CA ASP A 220 22.11 11.45 -2.53
C ASP A 220 22.16 9.92 -2.36
N ARG A 221 21.91 9.36 -1.16
CA ARG A 221 22.13 7.93 -0.88
C ARG A 221 21.15 7.35 0.13
N VAL A 222 20.65 6.14 -0.17
CA VAL A 222 19.92 5.28 0.77
C VAL A 222 20.83 4.11 1.13
N VAL A 223 21.25 4.05 2.39
CA VAL A 223 22.04 2.94 2.93
C VAL A 223 21.14 2.11 3.82
N LEU A 224 20.92 0.85 3.44
CA LEU A 224 20.22 -0.14 4.23
C LEU A 224 21.25 -1.14 4.77
N LYS A 225 21.43 -1.15 6.09
CA LYS A 225 22.27 -2.09 6.83
C LYS A 225 21.38 -3.05 7.59
N VAL A 226 21.73 -4.33 7.63
CA VAL A 226 21.08 -5.31 8.52
C VAL A 226 22.17 -6.04 9.29
N GLY A 227 22.12 -5.95 10.63
CA GLY A 227 23.11 -6.61 11.49
C GLY A 227 24.55 -6.17 11.23
N GLY A 228 24.78 -4.93 10.78
CA GLY A 228 26.11 -4.39 10.46
C GLY A 228 26.60 -4.62 9.02
N HIS A 229 25.85 -5.35 8.18
CA HIS A 229 26.21 -5.61 6.78
C HIS A 229 25.38 -4.75 5.80
N HIS A 230 26.03 -4.21 4.78
CA HIS A 230 25.39 -3.42 3.71
C HIS A 230 24.59 -4.32 2.77
N ILE A 231 23.29 -4.05 2.59
CA ILE A 231 22.42 -4.80 1.66
C ILE A 231 22.36 -4.15 0.27
N LEU A 232 22.53 -2.83 0.19
CA LEU A 232 22.65 -2.11 -1.08
C LEU A 232 24.13 -1.80 -1.32
N PRO A 233 24.68 -2.05 -2.52
CA PRO A 233 26.02 -1.59 -2.84
C PRO A 233 26.00 -0.07 -2.78
N GLY A 234 26.85 0.50 -1.93
CA GLY A 234 27.10 1.94 -1.95
C GLY A 234 27.63 2.29 -3.33
N GLY A 235 26.87 3.07 -4.10
CA GLY A 235 27.23 3.42 -5.47
C GLY A 235 28.61 4.09 -5.53
N GLY A 236 29.44 3.58 -6.43
CA GLY A 236 30.48 4.35 -7.11
C GLY A 236 29.90 5.00 -8.36
#